data_AF-A0AAJ5NR07-F1
#
_entry.id   AF-A0AAJ5NR07-F1
#
_cell.length_a   1.000
_cell.length_b   1.000
_cell.length_c   1.000
_cell.angle_alpha   90.00
_cell.angle_beta   90.00
_cell.angle_gamma   90.00
#
_symmetry.space_group_name_H-M   'P 1'
#
loop_
_entity.id
_entity.type
_entity.pdbx_description
1 polymer ?
#
loop_
_entity_poly.entity_id
_entity_poly.type
_entity_poly.pdbx_seq_one_letter_code
_entity_poly.pdbx_strand_id
1 'polypeptide(L)'
;MSTSFSKEKNQFQKKCSKNFKLYFEFKVLNYHFRQLEISVEKVVDKLDYNSNYFFWFVEDLIFFLSKNGYALRWDYEKVRLFNLENLNLGENLENFKSKFKLITTFDLEYN
;
A
#
# COMPACT_ATOMS: atom_id res chain seq x y z
N MET A 1 1.95 49.50 -2.87
CA MET A 1 1.27 48.42 -3.63
C MET A 1 1.09 47.25 -2.68
N SER A 2 -0.12 47.07 -2.17
CA SER A 2 -0.51 46.04 -1.21
C SER A 2 -1.11 44.85 -1.96
N THR A 3 -0.37 43.75 -2.06
CA THR A 3 -0.89 42.48 -2.59
C THR A 3 -1.57 41.70 -1.47
N SER A 4 -2.89 41.79 -1.44
CA SER A 4 -3.77 41.00 -0.60
C SER A 4 -3.71 39.54 -1.07
N PHE A 5 -3.04 38.67 -0.32
CA PHE A 5 -3.18 37.22 -0.51
C PHE A 5 -4.53 36.79 0.05
N SER A 6 -5.50 36.60 -0.85
CA SER A 6 -6.74 35.90 -0.59
C SER A 6 -6.42 34.51 -0.05
N LYS A 7 -6.64 34.28 1.25
CA LYS A 7 -6.64 32.94 1.85
C LYS A 7 -7.83 32.17 1.29
N GLU A 8 -7.63 31.52 0.16
CA GLU A 8 -8.55 30.49 -0.31
C GLU A 8 -8.69 29.43 0.78
N LYS A 9 -9.94 29.10 1.06
CA LYS A 9 -10.37 28.19 2.11
C LYS A 9 -9.65 26.86 1.93
N ASN A 10 -8.79 26.51 2.88
CA ASN A 10 -8.34 25.13 3.16
C ASN A 10 -9.52 24.25 3.64
N GLN A 11 -10.59 24.18 2.84
CA GLN A 11 -11.59 23.14 2.93
C GLN A 11 -11.10 22.00 2.03
N PHE A 12 -11.05 20.78 2.59
CA PHE A 12 -10.56 19.54 1.97
C PHE A 12 -9.06 19.21 2.14
N GLN A 13 -8.52 19.38 3.34
CA GLN A 13 -7.91 18.20 3.95
C GLN A 13 -8.91 17.64 4.95
N LYS A 14 -9.93 16.92 4.43
CA LYS A 14 -10.68 15.99 5.27
C LYS A 14 -9.63 15.04 5.82
N LYS A 15 -9.18 15.25 7.07
CA LYS A 15 -8.49 14.23 7.84
C LYS A 15 -9.36 12.98 7.71
N CYS A 16 -8.92 12.03 6.89
CA CYS A 16 -9.58 10.75 6.77
C CYS A 16 -9.30 9.99 8.07
N SER A 17 -9.99 10.39 9.13
CA SER A 17 -10.00 9.75 10.44
C SER A 17 -11.22 8.85 10.52
N LYS A 18 -11.44 8.06 9.46
CA LYS A 18 -12.42 6.99 9.48
C LYS A 18 -11.65 5.71 9.67
N ASN A 19 -11.68 5.17 10.89
CA ASN A 19 -11.46 3.75 11.20
C ASN A 19 -10.55 3.03 10.19
N PHE A 20 -9.22 3.18 10.30
CA PHE A 20 -8.26 2.46 9.44
C PHE A 20 -8.27 0.97 9.79
N LYS A 21 -9.36 0.30 9.43
CA LYS A 21 -9.38 -1.15 9.32
C LYS A 21 -8.75 -1.45 7.98
N LEU A 22 -7.51 -1.94 8.01
CA LEU A 22 -6.84 -2.42 6.81
C LEU A 22 -7.73 -3.47 6.15
N TYR A 23 -7.85 -3.38 4.83
CA TYR A 23 -8.48 -4.39 4.01
C TYR A 23 -7.59 -5.61 3.84
N PHE A 24 -6.27 -5.42 3.99
CA PHE A 24 -5.26 -6.45 3.86
C PHE A 24 -4.47 -6.62 5.15
N GLU A 25 -4.26 -7.87 5.54
CA GLU A 25 -3.42 -8.23 6.68
C GLU A 25 -2.03 -8.60 6.20
N PHE A 26 -1.02 -7.89 6.71
CA PHE A 26 0.37 -8.05 6.35
C PHE A 26 1.19 -8.50 7.56
N LYS A 27 2.18 -9.34 7.30
CA LYS A 27 3.15 -9.78 8.31
C LYS A 27 4.56 -9.63 7.77
N VAL A 28 5.41 -8.89 8.49
CA VAL A 28 6.84 -8.86 8.18
C VAL A 28 7.45 -10.21 8.51
N LEU A 29 8.05 -10.85 7.53
CA LEU A 29 8.78 -12.10 7.69
C LEU A 29 10.23 -11.83 8.07
N ASN A 30 10.88 -10.95 7.31
CA ASN A 30 12.29 -10.66 7.47
C ASN A 30 12.63 -9.27 6.93
N TYR A 31 13.70 -8.69 7.46
CA TYR A 31 14.27 -7.46 6.96
C TYR A 31 15.79 -7.61 6.89
N HIS A 32 16.35 -7.50 5.68
CA HIS A 32 17.79 -7.59 5.48
C HIS A 32 18.21 -6.68 4.32
N PHE A 33 19.28 -5.92 4.51
CA PHE A 33 19.93 -5.11 3.46
C PHE A 33 18.95 -4.38 2.50
N ARG A 34 18.12 -3.47 3.02
CA ARG A 34 17.14 -2.69 2.24
C ARG A 34 16.11 -3.54 1.48
N GLN A 35 15.99 -4.82 1.81
CA GLN A 35 14.96 -5.75 1.34
C GLN A 35 14.04 -6.12 2.49
N LEU A 36 12.74 -5.93 2.26
CA LEU A 36 11.71 -6.29 3.23
C LEU A 36 10.86 -7.41 2.66
N GLU A 37 10.73 -8.48 3.44
CA GLU A 37 9.90 -9.64 3.09
C GLU A 37 8.60 -9.55 3.89
N ILE A 38 7.48 -9.54 3.17
CA ILE A 38 6.14 -9.39 3.75
C ILE A 38 5.25 -10.50 3.22
N SER A 39 4.60 -11.21 4.13
CA SER A 39 3.53 -12.16 3.82
C SER A 39 2.19 -11.43 3.82
N VAL A 40 1.36 -11.73 2.81
CA VAL A 40 -0.06 -11.39 2.80
C VAL A 40 -0.81 -12.53 3.48
N GLU A 41 -1.37 -12.28 4.66
CA GLU A 41 -2.01 -13.32 5.46
C GLU A 41 -3.49 -13.48 5.07
N LYS A 42 -4.20 -12.35 4.94
CA LYS A 42 -5.64 -12.37 4.66
C LYS A 42 -6.11 -11.08 3.99
N VAL A 43 -7.18 -11.18 3.21
CA VAL A 43 -7.99 -10.04 2.75
C VAL A 43 -9.35 -10.06 3.46
N VAL A 44 -9.93 -8.88 3.71
CA VAL A 44 -11.29 -8.77 4.24
C VAL A 44 -12.26 -9.44 3.27
N ASP A 45 -13.01 -10.43 3.77
CA ASP A 45 -13.89 -11.34 2.99
C ASP A 45 -15.00 -10.64 2.17
N LYS A 46 -15.16 -9.31 2.31
CA LYS A 46 -16.15 -8.49 1.56
C LYS A 46 -15.51 -7.61 0.48
N LEU A 47 -14.21 -7.75 0.21
CA LEU A 47 -13.51 -6.91 -0.75
C LEU A 47 -13.52 -7.52 -2.15
N ASP A 48 -14.41 -7.04 -3.00
CA ASP A 48 -14.49 -7.48 -4.40
C ASP A 48 -13.36 -6.89 -5.25
N TYR A 49 -12.82 -7.72 -6.16
CA TYR A 49 -11.81 -7.26 -7.11
C TYR A 49 -12.40 -6.27 -8.12
N ASN A 50 -11.76 -5.11 -8.25
CA ASN A 50 -12.14 -4.05 -9.18
C ASN A 50 -10.91 -3.21 -9.57
N SER A 51 -11.10 -2.15 -10.36
CA SER A 51 -10.02 -1.28 -10.81
C SER A 51 -9.22 -0.63 -9.67
N ASN A 52 -9.86 -0.39 -8.51
CA ASN A 52 -9.28 0.26 -7.35
C ASN A 52 -8.60 -0.70 -6.38
N TYR A 53 -8.81 -2.02 -6.52
CA TYR A 53 -8.29 -3.03 -5.59
C TYR A 53 -6.77 -2.92 -5.40
N PHE A 54 -6.03 -2.73 -6.50
CA PHE A 54 -4.57 -2.56 -6.44
C PHE A 54 -4.16 -1.29 -5.68
N PHE A 55 -4.89 -0.19 -5.87
CA PHE A 55 -4.60 1.06 -5.17
C PHE A 55 -4.87 0.92 -3.67
N TRP A 56 -5.97 0.27 -3.27
CA TRP A 56 -6.24 -0.02 -1.87
C TRP A 56 -5.17 -0.90 -1.23
N PHE A 57 -4.68 -1.90 -1.98
CA PHE A 57 -3.57 -2.75 -1.51
C PHE A 57 -2.31 -1.95 -1.25
N VAL A 58 -1.91 -1.08 -2.20
CA VAL A 58 -0.72 -0.24 -2.05
C VAL A 58 -0.89 0.79 -0.92
N GLU A 59 -2.07 1.40 -0.77
CA GLU A 59 -2.36 2.32 0.33
C GLU A 59 -2.23 1.64 1.69
N ASP A 60 -2.83 0.45 1.84
CA ASP A 60 -2.75 -0.33 3.08
C ASP A 60 -1.32 -0.80 3.37
N LEU A 61 -0.57 -1.19 2.33
CA LEU A 61 0.83 -1.57 2.46
C LEU A 61 1.69 -0.39 2.94
N ILE A 62 1.54 0.77 2.30
CA ILE A 62 2.25 2.01 2.70
C ILE A 62 1.88 2.39 4.13
N PHE A 63 0.60 2.30 4.48
CA PHE A 63 0.13 2.57 5.83
C PHE A 63 0.77 1.60 6.84
N PHE A 64 0.75 0.30 6.54
CA PHE A 64 1.37 -0.74 7.37
C PHE A 64 2.87 -0.47 7.58
N LEU A 65 3.61 -0.13 6.52
CA LEU A 65 5.02 0.22 6.61
C LEU A 65 5.24 1.47 7.47
N SER A 66 4.46 2.52 7.23
CA SER A 66 4.57 3.77 8.01
C SER A 66 4.32 3.56 9.51
N LYS A 67 3.41 2.65 9.86
CA LYS A 67 3.07 2.35 11.26
C LYS A 67 4.14 1.57 11.99
N ASN A 68 4.89 0.74 11.27
CA ASN A 68 6.01 -0.01 11.83
C ASN A 68 7.32 0.81 11.88
N GLY A 69 7.26 2.13 11.64
CA GLY A 69 8.39 3.05 11.79
C GLY A 69 9.36 3.05 10.61
N TYR A 70 8.98 2.46 9.48
CA TYR A 70 9.83 2.25 8.32
C TYR A 70 9.80 3.45 7.37
N ALA A 71 10.95 4.05 7.04
CA ALA A 71 11.03 5.22 6.16
C ALA A 71 11.05 4.82 4.68
N LEU A 72 9.86 4.80 4.07
CA LEU A 72 9.54 4.35 2.70
C LEU A 72 10.51 4.77 1.59
N ARG A 73 11.16 5.94 1.68
CA ARG A 73 11.99 6.50 0.59
C ARG A 73 13.48 6.18 0.70
N TRP A 74 13.96 5.78 1.88
CA TRP A 74 15.40 5.64 2.16
C TRP A 74 15.75 4.21 2.60
N ASP A 75 14.86 3.56 3.33
CA ASP A 75 15.14 2.28 3.99
C ASP A 75 14.96 1.06 3.07
N TYR A 76 14.14 1.15 2.01
CA TYR A 76 13.81 0.01 1.15
C TYR A 76 14.09 0.30 -0.31
N GLU A 77 14.85 -0.59 -0.92
CA GLU A 77 14.96 -0.70 -2.36
C GLU A 77 13.91 -1.67 -2.89
N LYS A 78 13.66 -2.75 -2.14
CA LYS A 78 12.77 -3.84 -2.56
C LYS A 78 11.85 -4.30 -1.45
N VAL A 79 10.59 -4.54 -1.80
CA VAL A 79 9.61 -5.20 -0.96
C VAL A 79 9.16 -6.48 -1.67
N ARG A 80 9.47 -7.62 -1.08
CA ARG A 80 9.07 -8.94 -1.56
C ARG A 80 7.79 -9.37 -0.88
N LEU A 81 6.75 -9.59 -1.68
CA LEU A 81 5.45 -10.06 -1.24
C LEU A 81 5.36 -11.57 -1.42
N PHE A 82 4.97 -12.24 -0.35
CA PHE A 82 4.70 -13.68 -0.29
C PHE A 82 3.22 -13.94 -0.07
N ASN A 83 2.78 -15.13 -0.47
CA ASN A 83 1.42 -15.63 -0.27
C ASN A 83 0.32 -14.76 -0.91
N LEU A 84 0.57 -14.23 -2.10
CA LEU A 84 -0.42 -13.39 -2.82
C LEU A 84 -1.70 -14.17 -3.18
N GLU A 85 -1.66 -15.50 -3.20
CA GLU A 85 -2.82 -16.37 -3.34
C GLU A 85 -3.88 -16.13 -2.26
N ASN A 86 -3.50 -15.67 -1.07
CA ASN A 86 -4.42 -15.35 0.03
C ASN A 86 -5.34 -14.16 -0.27
N LEU A 87 -5.07 -13.42 -1.35
CA LEU A 87 -5.96 -12.40 -1.88
C LEU A 87 -7.20 -12.98 -2.57
N ASN A 88 -7.25 -14.29 -2.81
CA ASN A 88 -8.36 -15.01 -3.45
C ASN A 88 -8.79 -14.43 -4.81
N LEU A 89 -7.83 -13.95 -5.60
CA LEU A 89 -8.10 -13.26 -6.87
C LEU A 89 -8.38 -14.17 -8.07
N GLY A 90 -8.10 -15.47 -7.96
CA GLY A 90 -8.26 -16.42 -9.06
C GLY A 90 -7.51 -15.97 -10.32
N GLU A 91 -8.22 -15.89 -11.45
CA GLU A 91 -7.68 -15.46 -12.76
C GLU A 91 -7.16 -14.01 -12.75
N ASN A 92 -7.60 -13.18 -11.81
CA ASN A 92 -7.18 -11.77 -11.72
C ASN A 92 -5.80 -11.58 -11.08
N LEU A 93 -5.22 -12.65 -10.50
CA LEU A 93 -3.95 -12.58 -9.79
C LEU A 93 -2.79 -12.12 -10.69
N GLU A 94 -2.72 -12.61 -11.92
CA GLU A 94 -1.66 -12.23 -12.87
C GLU A 94 -1.80 -10.77 -13.31
N ASN A 95 -3.03 -10.30 -13.53
CA ASN A 95 -3.30 -8.89 -13.80
C ASN A 95 -2.87 -8.02 -12.59
N PHE A 96 -3.17 -8.45 -11.37
CA PHE A 96 -2.73 -7.76 -10.16
C PHE A 96 -1.20 -7.67 -10.05
N LYS A 97 -0.48 -8.78 -10.23
CA LYS A 97 1.00 -8.82 -10.24
C LYS A 97 1.60 -7.91 -11.31
N SER A 98 0.98 -7.81 -12.48
CA SER A 98 1.47 -6.95 -13.57
C SER A 98 1.54 -5.46 -13.19
N LYS A 99 0.71 -5.03 -12.24
CA LYS A 99 0.63 -3.63 -11.78
C LYS A 99 1.74 -3.25 -10.79
N PHE A 100 2.54 -4.20 -10.32
CA PHE A 100 3.60 -3.96 -9.33
C PHE A 100 4.66 -2.98 -9.84
N LYS A 101 4.83 -2.89 -11.16
CA LYS A 101 5.80 -1.99 -11.83
C LYS A 101 5.39 -0.52 -11.86
N LEU A 102 4.18 -0.16 -11.44
CA LEU A 102 3.57 1.11 -11.83
C LEU A 102 3.57 2.21 -10.77
N ILE A 103 3.68 1.93 -9.46
CA ILE A 103 3.13 2.88 -8.46
C ILE A 103 3.99 3.17 -7.22
N THR A 104 4.97 2.34 -6.86
CA THR A 104 5.71 2.51 -5.59
C THR A 104 7.09 3.13 -5.77
N THR A 105 7.60 3.77 -4.70
CA THR A 105 8.97 4.33 -4.65
C THR A 105 10.06 3.28 -4.39
N PHE A 106 9.64 2.03 -4.23
CA PHE A 106 10.43 0.83 -4.03
C PHE A 106 9.91 -0.26 -4.99
N ASP A 107 10.76 -1.20 -5.36
CA ASP A 107 10.37 -2.30 -6.25
C ASP A 107 9.52 -3.31 -5.49
N LEU A 108 8.33 -3.60 -6.03
CA LEU A 108 7.48 -4.68 -5.57
C LEU A 108 7.83 -5.96 -6.36
N GLU A 109 8.37 -6.94 -5.66
CA GLU A 109 8.65 -8.28 -6.19
C GLU A 109 7.68 -9.28 -5.54
N TYR A 110 7.34 -10.36 -6.24
CA TYR A 110 6.56 -11.47 -5.68
C TYR A 110 7.35 -12.77 -5.80
N ASN A 111 7.15 -13.68 -4.86
CA ASN A 111 7.71 -15.03 -4.87
C ASN A 111 6.59 -16.04 -4.62
#